data_AF-A0A959VR50-F1
#
_entry.id   AF-A0A959VR50-F1
#
_cell.length_a   1.000
_cell.length_b   1.000
_cell.length_c   1.000
_cell.angle_alpha   90.00
_cell.angle_beta   90.00
_cell.angle_gamma   90.00
#
_symmetry.space_group_name_H-M   'P 1'
#
loop_
_entity.id
_entity.type
_entity.pdbx_description
1 polymer ?
#
loop_
_entity_poly.entity_id
_entity_poly.type
_entity_poly.pdbx_seq_one_letter_code
_entity_poly.pdbx_strand_id
1 'polypeptide(L)'
;GGYETFVSRIKMENHPDQPEWLSHVNANVLKVKLAMAIVGISSIHLLKTFIEYGGADTGLTSTEVMWQTIIHAVFVLSAIGLAYIDRFLSPTREDGL
;
A
#
# COMPACT_ATOMS: atom_id res chain seq x y z
N GLY A 1 -38.12 -5.73 -17.42
CA GLY A 1 -37.10 -4.83 -17.99
C GLY A 1 -36.26 -4.27 -16.88
N GLY A 2 -34.92 -4.26 -17.04
CA GLY A 2 -34.07 -3.38 -16.22
C GLY A 2 -32.67 -3.88 -15.86
N TYR A 3 -32.42 -5.20 -15.76
CA TYR A 3 -31.11 -5.71 -15.31
C TYR A 3 -30.31 -6.45 -16.38
N GLU A 4 -30.93 -6.76 -17.52
CA GLU A 4 -30.26 -7.47 -18.62
C GLU A 4 -29.58 -6.52 -19.61
N THR A 5 -29.84 -5.21 -19.49
CA THR A 5 -29.32 -4.18 -20.41
C THR A 5 -27.92 -3.67 -20.05
N PHE A 6 -27.31 -4.11 -18.93
CA PHE A 6 -26.02 -3.57 -18.49
C PHE A 6 -24.92 -4.60 -18.17
N VAL A 7 -25.13 -5.90 -18.44
CA VAL A 7 -24.03 -6.87 -18.39
C VAL A 7 -24.00 -7.66 -19.69
N SER A 8 -23.27 -7.11 -20.66
CA SER A 8 -22.90 -7.84 -21.87
C SER A 8 -22.09 -9.08 -21.46
N ARG A 9 -22.54 -10.28 -21.87
CA ARG A 9 -21.72 -11.49 -21.82
C ARG A 9 -20.57 -11.30 -22.83
N ILE A 10 -19.37 -11.05 -22.33
CA ILE A 10 -18.15 -10.96 -23.16
C ILE A 10 -17.95 -12.33 -23.83
N LYS A 11 -18.38 -12.43 -25.10
CA LYS A 11 -17.99 -13.52 -25.99
C LYS A 11 -16.53 -13.27 -26.38
N MET A 12 -15.63 -14.06 -25.80
CA MET A 12 -14.21 -14.07 -26.14
C MET A 12 -13.99 -14.79 -27.47
N GLU A 13 -14.37 -14.16 -28.57
CA GLU A 13 -13.94 -14.52 -29.92
C GLU A 13 -13.23 -13.30 -30.51
N ASN A 14 -11.89 -13.35 -30.53
CA ASN A 14 -11.00 -12.53 -31.35
C ASN A 14 -11.27 -11.00 -31.37
N HIS A 15 -11.13 -10.32 -30.23
CA HIS A 15 -11.06 -8.85 -30.20
C HIS A 15 -9.70 -8.37 -29.63
N PRO A 16 -8.96 -7.51 -30.34
CA PRO A 16 -7.59 -7.07 -29.97
C PRO A 16 -7.53 -6.12 -28.76
N ASP A 17 -8.67 -5.70 -28.22
CA ASP A 17 -8.74 -4.77 -27.09
C ASP A 17 -9.34 -5.48 -25.87
N GLN A 18 -8.56 -6.39 -25.28
CA GLN A 18 -8.79 -6.77 -23.89
C GLN A 18 -8.59 -5.52 -23.03
N PRO A 19 -9.57 -5.09 -22.24
CA PRO A 19 -9.49 -3.76 -21.69
C PRO A 19 -8.45 -3.74 -20.55
N GLU A 20 -7.46 -2.87 -20.70
CA GLU A 20 -6.22 -2.78 -19.89
C GLU A 20 -6.43 -2.68 -18.37
N TRP A 21 -7.63 -2.29 -17.94
CA TRP A 21 -7.99 -2.08 -16.54
C TRP A 21 -8.13 -3.36 -15.70
N LEU A 22 -8.30 -4.55 -16.32
CA LEU A 22 -8.44 -5.81 -15.57
C LEU A 22 -7.15 -6.65 -15.57
N SER A 23 -6.32 -6.56 -16.61
CA SER A 23 -5.07 -7.32 -16.72
C SER A 23 -3.87 -6.65 -16.04
N HIS A 24 -3.99 -5.35 -15.70
CA HIS A 24 -2.91 -4.58 -15.09
C HIS A 24 -3.30 -3.94 -13.75
N VAL A 25 -4.17 -4.57 -12.96
CA VAL A 25 -4.15 -4.33 -11.51
C VAL A 25 -2.95 -5.10 -10.95
N ASN A 26 -1.75 -4.56 -11.16
CA ASN A 26 -0.51 -5.15 -10.68
C ASN A 26 -0.62 -5.29 -9.15
N ALA A 27 -0.89 -6.51 -8.69
CA ALA A 27 -1.11 -6.81 -7.29
C ALA A 27 0.08 -6.38 -6.41
N ASN A 28 1.28 -6.29 -6.98
CA ASN A 28 2.45 -5.79 -6.27
C ASN A 28 2.37 -4.29 -6.01
N VAL A 29 1.95 -3.50 -7.00
CA VAL A 29 1.72 -2.05 -6.84
C VAL A 29 0.63 -1.79 -5.79
N LEU A 30 -0.41 -2.63 -5.76
CA LEU A 30 -1.47 -2.51 -4.74
C LEU A 30 -0.94 -2.80 -3.34
N LYS A 31 -0.12 -3.86 -3.17
CA LYS A 31 0.52 -4.19 -1.88
C LYS A 31 1.42 -3.07 -1.40
N VAL A 32 2.25 -2.49 -2.28
CA VAL A 32 3.15 -1.38 -1.93
C VAL A 32 2.36 -0.15 -1.50
N LYS A 33 1.31 0.23 -2.25
CA LYS A 33 0.44 1.36 -1.89
C LYS A 33 -0.23 1.16 -0.53
N LEU A 34 -0.70 -0.06 -0.24
CA LEU A 34 -1.29 -0.40 1.04
C LEU A 34 -0.27 -0.27 2.18
N ALA A 35 0.94 -0.81 2.02
CA ALA A 35 2.00 -0.71 3.01
C ALA A 35 2.37 0.75 3.30
N MET A 36 2.50 1.58 2.26
CA MET A 36 2.79 3.02 2.40
C MET A 36 1.67 3.76 3.15
N ALA A 37 0.40 3.43 2.90
CA ALA A 37 -0.71 4.01 3.63
C ALA A 37 -0.66 3.68 5.14
N ILE A 38 -0.36 2.43 5.50
CA ILE A 38 -0.23 2.00 6.90
C ILE A 38 0.92 2.73 7.60
N VAL A 39 2.09 2.83 6.94
CA VAL A 39 3.24 3.60 7.47
C VAL A 39 2.85 5.05 7.72
N GLY A 40 2.19 5.70 6.76
CA GLY A 40 1.77 7.11 6.88
C GLY A 40 0.80 7.35 8.04
N ILE A 41 -0.22 6.50 8.21
CA ILE A 41 -1.16 6.60 9.33
C ILE A 41 -0.42 6.44 10.67
N SER A 42 0.53 5.50 10.75
CA SER A 42 1.35 5.29 11.95
C SER A 42 2.26 6.50 12.24
N SER A 43 2.85 7.15 11.23
CA SER A 43 3.66 8.36 11.38
C SER A 43 2.86 9.53 11.97
N ILE A 44 1.61 9.71 11.53
CA ILE A 44 0.72 10.78 12.06
C ILE A 44 0.48 10.58 13.55
N HIS A 45 0.22 9.34 13.98
CA HIS A 45 0.08 9.04 15.41
C HIS A 45 1.36 9.38 16.17
N LEU A 46 2.53 8.99 15.63
CA LEU A 46 3.82 9.23 16.28
C LEU A 46 4.12 10.73 16.40
N LEU A 47 3.82 11.52 15.36
CA LEU A 47 3.94 12.96 15.42
C LEU A 47 3.03 13.59 16.49
N LYS A 48 1.76 13.16 16.59
CA LYS A 48 0.84 13.61 17.65
C LYS A 48 1.42 13.32 19.04
N THR A 49 1.85 12.08 19.27
CA THR A 49 2.45 11.66 20.55
C THR A 49 3.70 12.46 20.88
N PHE A 50 4.56 12.78 19.91
CA PHE A 50 5.76 13.60 20.13
C PHE A 50 5.45 15.05 20.48
N ILE A 51 4.46 15.66 19.82
CA ILE A 51 4.03 17.04 20.12
C ILE A 51 3.46 17.11 21.55
N GLU A 52 2.65 16.12 21.93
CA GLU A 52 2.08 16.04 23.28
C GLU A 52 3.15 15.74 24.33
N TYR A 53 4.08 14.82 24.06
CA TYR A 53 5.17 14.44 24.97
C TYR A 53 6.16 15.59 25.28
N GLY A 54 6.29 16.57 24.38
CA GLY A 54 7.11 17.77 24.61
C GLY A 54 6.44 18.85 25.45
N GLY A 55 5.14 18.73 25.77
CA GLY A 55 4.40 19.66 26.62
C GLY A 55 4.65 19.44 28.12
N ALA A 56 4.34 20.43 28.95
CA ALA A 56 4.61 20.37 30.39
C ALA A 56 3.69 19.41 31.20
N ASP A 57 2.61 18.88 30.61
CA ASP A 57 1.63 18.01 31.29
C ASP A 57 1.05 16.98 30.30
N THR A 58 1.78 15.88 30.08
CA THR A 58 1.51 15.03 28.90
C THR A 58 0.63 13.84 29.21
N GLY A 59 0.61 13.36 30.46
CA GLY A 59 -0.04 12.10 30.83
C GLY A 59 0.48 10.86 30.06
N LEU A 60 1.47 11.04 29.17
CA LEU A 60 2.03 10.02 28.31
C LEU A 60 3.21 9.38 29.02
N THR A 61 3.21 8.05 29.07
CA THR A 61 4.31 7.30 29.64
C THR A 61 5.42 7.13 28.61
N SER A 62 6.68 7.17 29.04
CA SER A 62 7.83 6.87 28.16
C SER A 62 7.70 5.48 27.53
N THR A 63 7.01 4.55 28.19
CA THR A 63 6.68 3.21 27.68
C THR A 63 5.77 3.26 26.46
N GLU A 64 4.73 4.09 26.46
CA GLU A 64 3.84 4.25 25.30
C GLU A 64 4.58 4.81 24.09
N VAL A 65 5.36 5.87 24.28
CA VAL A 65 6.18 6.48 23.21
C VAL A 65 7.19 5.48 22.65
N MET A 66 7.83 4.69 23.52
CA MET A 66 8.78 3.66 23.13
C MET A 66 8.11 2.58 22.26
N TRP A 67 7.00 2.00 22.70
CA TRP A 67 6.28 0.97 21.94
C TRP A 67 5.75 1.50 20.61
N GLN A 68 5.23 2.73 20.59
CA GLN A 68 4.77 3.36 19.36
C GLN A 68 5.91 3.56 18.36
N THR A 69 7.10 3.96 18.83
CA THR A 69 8.30 4.09 18.00
C THR A 69 8.79 2.74 17.48
N ILE A 70 8.80 1.69 18.32
CA ILE A 70 9.18 0.33 17.92
C ILE A 70 8.24 -0.20 16.84
N ILE A 71 6.92 -0.09 17.04
CA ILE A 71 5.93 -0.55 16.07
C ILE A 71 6.07 0.21 14.75
N HIS A 72 6.29 1.53 14.80
CA HIS A 72 6.52 2.32 13.60
C HIS A 72 7.77 1.86 12.83
N ALA A 73 8.88 1.59 13.54
CA ALA A 73 10.08 1.05 12.93
C ALA A 73 9.84 -0.31 12.26
N VAL A 74 9.03 -1.19 12.86
CA VAL A 74 8.63 -2.48 12.25
C VAL A 74 7.83 -2.27 10.96
N PHE A 75 6.92 -1.29 10.91
CA PHE A 75 6.19 -0.97 9.68
C PHE A 75 7.10 -0.42 8.58
N VAL A 76 8.05 0.45 8.92
CA VAL A 76 9.04 0.97 7.96
C VAL A 76 9.92 -0.15 7.43
N LEU A 77 10.45 -1.03 8.29
CA LEU A 77 11.25 -2.19 7.89
C LEU A 77 10.45 -3.14 6.98
N SER A 78 9.18 -3.37 7.30
CA SER A 78 8.29 -4.21 6.48
C SER A 78 8.04 -3.59 5.10
N ALA A 79 7.85 -2.27 5.01
CA ALA A 79 7.67 -1.56 3.75
C ALA A 79 8.94 -1.60 2.89
N ILE A 80 10.12 -1.46 3.50
CA ILE A 80 11.41 -1.62 2.82
C ILE A 80 11.57 -3.05 2.28
N GLY A 81 11.24 -4.06 3.08
CA GLY A 81 11.26 -5.46 2.65
C GLY A 81 10.33 -5.72 1.46
N LEU A 82 9.13 -5.15 1.47
CA LEU A 82 8.18 -5.26 0.36
C LEU A 82 8.71 -4.57 -0.91
N ALA A 83 9.29 -3.38 -0.79
CA ALA A 83 9.92 -2.67 -1.91
C ALA A 83 11.13 -3.44 -2.47
N TYR A 84 11.89 -4.12 -1.60
CA TYR A 84 12.97 -4.98 -2.02
C TYR A 84 12.44 -6.15 -2.85
N ILE A 85 11.46 -6.90 -2.33
CA ILE A 85 10.85 -8.04 -3.04
C ILE A 85 10.26 -7.60 -4.39
N ASP A 86 9.56 -6.47 -4.43
CA ASP A 86 9.00 -5.89 -5.67
C ASP A 86 10.08 -5.62 -6.73
N ARG A 87 11.25 -5.12 -6.31
CA ARG A 87 12.38 -4.90 -7.23
C ARG A 87 12.95 -6.20 -7.83
N PHE A 88 12.97 -7.32 -7.10
CA PHE A 88 13.44 -8.60 -7.64
C PHE A 88 12.41 -9.30 -8.52
N LEU A 89 11.12 -9.11 -8.24
CA LEU A 89 10.04 -9.73 -9.02
C LEU A 89 9.66 -8.94 -10.27
N SER A 90 10.19 -7.73 -10.45
CA SER A 90 9.96 -6.92 -11.66
C SER A 90 10.66 -7.59 -12.84
N PRO A 91 9.91 -8.20 -13.81
CA PRO A 91 10.54 -8.81 -14.96
C PRO A 91 11.26 -7.69 -15.74
N THR A 92 12.52 -7.93 -16.09
CA THR A 92 13.26 -7.11 -17.06
C THR A 92 12.36 -6.94 -18.26
N ARG A 93 11.87 -5.72 -18.49
CA ARG A 93 11.21 -5.37 -19.74
C ARG A 93 12.27 -5.53 -20.81
N GLU A 94 12.26 -6.66 -21.51
CA GLU A 94 12.99 -6.81 -22.77
C GLU A 94 12.33 -5.86 -23.77
N ASP A 95 12.73 -4.60 -23.73
CA ASP A 95 12.57 -3.66 -24.83
C ASP A 95 13.55 -4.08 -25.93
N GLY A 96 13.17 -5.14 -26.65
CA GLY A 96 13.94 -5.71 -27.73
C GLY A 96 13.02 -6.43 -28.70
N LEU A 97 12.64 -5.69 -29.76
CA LEU A 97 11.85 -6.04 -30.96
C LEU A 97 10.36 -5.67 -30.90
#